data_AF-A0A1C7M9W5-F1
#
_entry.id   AF-A0A1C7M9W5-F1
#
_cell.length_a   1.000
_cell.length_b   1.000
_cell.length_c   1.000
_cell.angle_alpha   90.00
_cell.angle_beta   90.00
_cell.angle_gamma   90.00
#
_symmetry.space_group_name_H-M   'P 1'
#
loop_
_entity.id
_entity.type
_entity.pdbx_description
1 polymer ?
#
loop_
_entity_poly.entity_id
_entity_poly.type
_entity_poly.pdbx_seq_one_letter_code
_entity_poly.pdbx_strand_id
1 'polypeptide(L)'
;MVETIGIPLVTQSDPGTENFGVANCHTEIRHRLDPSLADTLQHRWMRHKSNIKPEIMWSQLRRKWSPGFENILEHGRLNGLYDPANPLEKLVFLWLAIPWLQAELDAYMKQFNGSQRRADKNKILPHGIPDVITAKPERFNTTDFKVLVSPEIFDDAEAKWAPRDHPVFHLVPPEFGTLADKLYSMLGNPAVNSDSFWTVYVSLLAAFRQLPQVPDFSASIQTQGGYEEEEVPELPNLRALRHGEEGAGPQNIVYAGGLEDPPTFPGAAQSDVRIFADFSDIELEGPDDDEDVRIFADFTQVDVEREDTSEIE
;
A
#
# COMPACT_ATOMS: atom_id res chain seq x y z
N MET A 1 -19.30 -14.36 -2.22
CA MET A 1 -19.77 -13.35 -1.25
C MET A 1 -19.22 -12.02 -1.74
N VAL A 2 -20.06 -11.01 -1.96
CA VAL A 2 -19.58 -9.68 -2.34
C VAL A 2 -18.84 -9.13 -1.13
N GLU A 3 -17.55 -8.83 -1.29
CA GLU A 3 -16.74 -8.22 -0.26
C GLU A 3 -17.35 -6.84 0.07
N THR A 4 -17.84 -6.67 1.29
CA THR A 4 -18.49 -5.42 1.70
C THR A 4 -17.43 -4.35 1.91
N ILE A 5 -17.49 -3.28 1.11
CA ILE A 5 -16.62 -2.11 1.23
C ILE A 5 -16.86 -1.44 2.58
N GLY A 6 -15.78 -1.17 3.30
CA GLY A 6 -15.86 -0.48 4.57
C GLY A 6 -14.59 0.31 4.88
N ILE A 7 -14.76 1.38 5.64
CA ILE A 7 -13.70 2.30 6.04
C ILE A 7 -13.44 2.21 7.54
N PRO A 8 -12.26 2.60 8.04
CA PRO A 8 -12.02 2.67 9.48
C PRO A 8 -12.88 3.76 10.15
N LEU A 9 -12.89 3.82 11.49
CA LEU A 9 -13.52 4.95 12.18
C LEU A 9 -12.75 6.25 11.93
N VAL A 10 -11.41 6.18 11.96
CA VAL A 10 -10.49 7.32 11.88
C VAL A 10 -9.24 6.88 11.12
N THR A 11 -8.70 7.77 10.30
CA THR A 11 -7.38 7.61 9.66
C THR A 11 -6.32 8.41 10.42
N GLN A 12 -5.06 8.02 10.30
CA GLN A 12 -3.94 8.66 11.01
C GLN A 12 -2.71 8.67 10.12
N SER A 13 -1.98 9.77 10.09
CA SER A 13 -0.69 9.89 9.42
C SER A 13 0.15 10.98 10.07
N ASP A 14 1.40 11.10 9.68
CA ASP A 14 2.23 12.25 10.00
C ASP A 14 1.69 13.53 9.31
N PRO A 15 2.03 14.73 9.83
CA PRO A 15 1.62 15.99 9.22
C PRO A 15 2.37 16.18 7.91
N GLY A 16 1.64 16.17 6.80
CA GLY A 16 2.18 16.34 5.45
C GLY A 16 1.05 16.67 4.49
N THR A 17 1.33 17.55 3.53
CA THR A 17 0.33 18.00 2.55
C THR A 17 -0.09 16.88 1.60
N GLU A 18 0.79 15.89 1.39
CA GLU A 18 0.54 14.67 0.63
C GLU A 18 -0.60 13.83 1.23
N ASN A 19 -0.83 13.94 2.54
CA ASN A 19 -1.83 13.16 3.26
C ASN A 19 -3.24 13.82 3.26
N PHE A 20 -3.36 15.05 2.75
CA PHE A 20 -4.63 15.79 2.73
C PHE A 20 -5.70 15.09 1.88
N GLY A 21 -5.31 14.44 0.77
CA GLY A 21 -6.26 13.65 -0.04
C GLY A 21 -6.93 12.53 0.77
N VAL A 22 -6.14 11.76 1.53
CA VAL A 22 -6.65 10.67 2.39
C VAL A 22 -7.50 11.22 3.53
N ALA A 23 -7.04 12.28 4.19
CA ALA A 23 -7.77 12.92 5.29
C ALA A 23 -9.13 13.48 4.84
N ASN A 24 -9.16 14.16 3.70
CA ASN A 24 -10.35 14.75 3.13
C ASN A 24 -11.33 13.70 2.62
N CYS A 25 -10.85 12.69 1.88
CA CYS A 25 -11.66 11.58 1.38
C CYS A 25 -12.37 10.86 2.53
N HIS A 26 -11.62 10.49 3.56
CA HIS A 26 -12.18 9.83 4.73
C HIS A 26 -13.20 10.70 5.46
N THR A 27 -12.90 11.99 5.63
CA THR A 27 -13.79 12.96 6.28
C THR A 27 -15.10 13.11 5.53
N GLU A 28 -15.05 13.23 4.21
CA GLU A 28 -16.24 13.36 3.37
C GLU A 28 -17.14 12.13 3.47
N ILE A 29 -16.59 10.92 3.38
CA ILE A 29 -17.38 9.69 3.52
C ILE A 29 -18.04 9.65 4.90
N ARG A 30 -17.28 9.93 5.96
CA ARG A 30 -17.81 9.92 7.33
C ARG A 30 -18.90 10.96 7.56
N HIS A 31 -18.80 12.16 6.99
CA HIS A 31 -19.84 13.20 7.07
C HIS A 31 -21.12 12.81 6.34
N ARG A 32 -21.00 12.13 5.18
CA ARG A 32 -22.15 11.63 4.43
C ARG A 32 -22.89 10.52 5.19
N LEU A 33 -22.14 9.66 5.89
CA LEU A 33 -22.70 8.57 6.69
C LEU A 33 -23.27 9.04 8.03
N ASP A 34 -22.66 10.06 8.64
CA ASP A 34 -23.07 10.62 9.92
C ASP A 34 -22.97 12.16 9.91
N PRO A 35 -24.11 12.84 9.64
CA PRO A 35 -24.17 14.30 9.62
C PRO A 35 -23.80 14.98 10.94
N SER A 36 -23.81 14.28 12.07
CA SER A 36 -23.39 14.85 13.35
C SER A 36 -21.89 15.18 13.40
N LEU A 37 -21.10 14.59 12.49
CA LEU A 37 -19.67 14.78 12.38
C LEU A 37 -19.28 15.97 11.50
N ALA A 38 -20.23 16.69 10.89
CA ALA A 38 -20.00 17.70 9.85
C ALA A 38 -19.01 18.82 10.25
N ASP A 39 -18.81 19.06 11.54
CA ASP A 39 -17.89 20.08 12.05
C ASP A 39 -16.49 19.53 12.41
N THR A 40 -16.23 18.24 12.22
CA THR A 40 -15.00 17.54 12.62
C THR A 40 -14.18 16.99 11.45
N LEU A 41 -12.86 17.06 11.56
CA LEU A 41 -11.93 16.34 10.70
C LEU A 41 -11.84 14.89 11.18
N GLN A 42 -12.08 13.90 10.30
CA GLN A 42 -12.08 12.48 10.68
C GLN A 42 -10.70 11.82 10.51
N HIS A 43 -9.65 12.62 10.65
CA HIS A 43 -8.26 12.24 10.51
C HIS A 43 -7.46 12.75 11.71
N ARG A 44 -6.40 12.03 12.10
CA ARG A 44 -5.48 12.48 13.15
C ARG A 44 -4.07 12.65 12.61
N TRP A 45 -3.61 13.90 12.68
CA TRP A 45 -2.22 14.28 12.45
C TRP A 45 -1.35 13.89 13.64
N MET A 46 -0.55 12.84 13.46
CA MET A 46 0.34 12.28 14.47
C MET A 46 1.69 13.00 14.46
N ARG A 47 1.90 13.90 15.41
CA ARG A 47 3.21 14.53 15.64
C ARG A 47 4.12 13.61 16.45
N HIS A 48 5.44 13.71 16.21
CA HIS A 48 6.50 12.95 16.91
C HIS A 48 6.39 11.42 16.72
N LYS A 49 6.99 10.64 17.64
CA LYS A 49 7.02 9.16 17.68
C LYS A 49 5.63 8.52 17.89
N SER A 50 4.60 9.01 17.23
CA SER A 50 3.22 8.50 17.35
C SER A 50 2.83 7.66 16.13
N ASN A 51 3.52 7.83 14.99
CA ASN A 51 3.35 7.02 13.78
C ASN A 51 4.24 5.76 13.74
N ILE A 52 4.51 5.16 14.91
CA ILE A 52 5.53 4.10 15.04
C ILE A 52 5.16 2.85 14.24
N LYS A 53 3.88 2.48 14.14
CA LYS A 53 3.47 1.21 13.51
C LYS A 53 3.75 1.17 11.99
N PRO A 54 3.29 2.15 11.17
CA PRO A 54 3.69 2.21 9.78
C PRO A 54 5.20 2.29 9.61
N GLU A 55 5.89 3.13 10.40
CA GLU A 55 7.36 3.26 10.33
C GLU A 55 8.10 1.94 10.60
N ILE A 56 7.67 1.16 11.60
CA ILE A 56 8.23 -0.18 11.85
C ILE A 56 8.00 -1.08 10.65
N MET A 57 6.80 -1.08 10.07
CA MET A 57 6.50 -1.90 8.89
C MET A 57 7.42 -1.54 7.72
N TRP A 58 7.57 -0.24 7.43
CA TRP A 58 8.47 0.25 6.39
C TRP A 58 9.93 -0.14 6.67
N SER A 59 10.36 -0.08 7.93
CA SER A 59 11.69 -0.52 8.35
C SER A 59 11.90 -2.02 8.09
N GLN A 60 10.91 -2.85 8.39
CA GLN A 60 10.96 -4.29 8.15
C GLN A 60 10.98 -4.60 6.65
N LEU A 61 10.13 -3.95 5.85
CA LEU A 61 10.12 -4.09 4.39
C LEU A 61 11.50 -3.75 3.80
N ARG A 62 12.08 -2.62 4.21
CA ARG A 62 13.42 -2.19 3.78
C ARG A 62 14.54 -3.18 4.13
N ARG A 63 14.44 -3.85 5.28
CA ARG A 63 15.50 -4.78 5.74
C ARG A 63 15.37 -6.18 5.16
N LYS A 64 14.14 -6.66 4.97
CA LYS A 64 13.87 -8.07 4.62
C LYS A 64 13.56 -8.25 3.14
N TRP A 65 12.84 -7.32 2.53
CA TRP A 65 12.36 -7.44 1.15
C TRP A 65 13.26 -6.69 0.17
N SER A 66 13.53 -5.40 0.42
CA SER A 66 14.25 -4.53 -0.54
C SER A 66 15.65 -5.02 -0.97
N PRO A 67 16.53 -5.56 -0.10
CA PRO A 67 17.92 -5.85 -0.49
C PRO A 67 18.03 -6.89 -1.61
N GLY A 68 17.10 -7.84 -1.69
CA GLY A 68 17.08 -8.84 -2.76
C GLY A 68 16.86 -8.20 -4.13
N PHE A 69 15.89 -7.30 -4.23
CA PHE A 69 15.57 -6.58 -5.46
C PHE A 69 16.62 -5.54 -5.81
N GLU A 70 17.13 -4.79 -4.82
CA GLU A 70 18.23 -3.83 -5.03
C GLU A 70 19.46 -4.52 -5.62
N ASN A 71 19.83 -5.70 -5.15
CA ASN A 71 20.95 -6.47 -5.70
C ASN A 71 20.71 -6.86 -7.17
N ILE A 72 19.49 -7.29 -7.52
CA ILE A 72 19.13 -7.63 -8.91
C ILE A 72 19.21 -6.38 -9.78
N LEU A 73 18.64 -5.26 -9.34
CA LEU A 73 18.59 -4.03 -10.13
C LEU A 73 20.00 -3.40 -10.28
N GLU A 74 20.78 -3.41 -9.21
CA GLU A 74 22.15 -2.90 -9.20
C GLU A 74 23.07 -3.73 -10.10
N HIS A 75 22.83 -5.05 -10.21
CA HIS A 75 23.58 -5.92 -11.12
C HIS A 75 23.51 -5.41 -12.57
N GLY A 76 22.34 -5.05 -13.09
CA GLY A 76 22.24 -4.57 -14.48
C GLY A 76 22.90 -3.21 -14.69
N ARG A 77 22.85 -2.32 -13.68
CA ARG A 77 23.56 -1.05 -13.73
C ARG A 77 25.09 -1.25 -13.75
N LEU A 78 25.62 -2.08 -12.85
CA LEU A 78 27.06 -2.33 -12.75
C LEU A 78 27.64 -3.08 -13.95
N ASN A 79 26.85 -3.91 -14.62
CA ASN A 79 27.27 -4.65 -15.81
C ASN A 79 26.97 -3.91 -17.13
N GLY A 80 26.51 -2.66 -17.08
CA GLY A 80 26.24 -1.85 -18.26
C GLY A 80 25.05 -2.34 -19.10
N LEU A 81 24.12 -3.09 -18.50
CA LEU A 81 22.87 -3.51 -19.13
C LEU A 81 21.86 -2.36 -19.19
N TYR A 82 21.95 -1.42 -18.25
CA TYR A 82 21.02 -0.30 -18.11
C TYR A 82 21.76 1.02 -17.86
N ASP A 83 21.48 2.02 -18.70
CA ASP A 83 21.88 3.42 -18.52
C ASP A 83 20.66 4.31 -18.17
N PRO A 84 20.55 4.80 -16.92
CA PRO A 84 19.45 5.68 -16.52
C PRO A 84 19.47 7.05 -17.22
N ALA A 85 20.61 7.46 -17.81
CA ALA A 85 20.69 8.68 -18.60
C ALA A 85 20.09 8.52 -19.99
N ASN A 86 19.89 7.29 -20.47
CA ASN A 86 19.27 7.02 -21.76
C ASN A 86 17.73 6.97 -21.63
N PRO A 87 16.99 7.90 -22.29
CA PRO A 87 15.53 7.95 -22.28
C PRO A 87 14.83 6.63 -22.60
N LEU A 88 15.28 5.94 -23.65
CA LEU A 88 14.66 4.70 -24.10
C LEU A 88 14.87 3.59 -23.07
N GLU A 89 16.09 3.45 -22.58
CA GLU A 89 16.43 2.42 -21.59
C GLU A 89 15.67 2.63 -20.29
N LYS A 90 15.52 3.89 -19.86
CA LYS A 90 14.71 4.26 -18.69
C LYS A 90 13.25 3.90 -18.88
N LEU A 91 12.64 4.19 -20.03
CA LEU A 91 11.23 3.87 -20.26
C LEU A 91 10.98 2.35 -20.35
N VAL A 92 11.85 1.60 -21.04
CA VAL A 92 11.78 0.13 -21.05
C VAL A 92 11.91 -0.42 -19.63
N PHE A 93 12.82 0.15 -18.84
CA PHE A 93 13.05 -0.28 -17.46
C PHE A 93 11.81 -0.02 -16.59
N LEU A 94 11.24 1.19 -16.63
CA LEU A 94 10.05 1.53 -15.83
C LEU A 94 8.84 0.67 -16.20
N TRP A 95 8.61 0.47 -17.50
CA TRP A 95 7.49 -0.35 -17.99
C TRP A 95 7.60 -1.81 -17.54
N LEU A 96 8.81 -2.37 -17.45
CA LEU A 96 9.02 -3.75 -17.02
C LEU A 96 9.14 -3.91 -15.50
N ALA A 97 9.89 -3.02 -14.85
CA ALA A 97 10.27 -3.15 -13.44
C ALA A 97 9.13 -2.80 -12.48
N ILE A 98 8.34 -1.75 -12.78
CA ILE A 98 7.29 -1.32 -11.84
C ILE A 98 6.19 -2.40 -11.70
N PRO A 99 5.61 -2.96 -12.77
CA PRO A 99 4.62 -4.04 -12.64
C PRO A 99 5.20 -5.29 -11.97
N TRP A 100 6.45 -5.64 -12.26
CA TRP A 100 7.13 -6.75 -11.58
C TRP A 100 7.24 -6.51 -10.08
N LEU A 101 7.79 -5.37 -9.66
CA LEU A 101 7.94 -5.01 -8.25
C LEU A 101 6.58 -4.90 -7.54
N GLN A 102 5.55 -4.40 -8.22
CA GLN A 102 4.19 -4.37 -7.69
C GLN A 102 3.68 -5.78 -7.39
N ALA A 103 3.82 -6.73 -8.32
CA ALA A 103 3.38 -8.11 -8.09
C ALA A 103 4.16 -8.80 -6.96
N GLU A 104 5.45 -8.52 -6.82
CA GLU A 104 6.28 -9.03 -5.72
C GLU A 104 5.86 -8.42 -4.37
N LEU A 105 5.45 -7.15 -4.35
CA LEU A 105 4.86 -6.51 -3.17
C LEU A 105 3.49 -7.09 -2.83
N ASP A 106 2.65 -7.38 -3.83
CA ASP A 106 1.34 -8.00 -3.63
C ASP A 106 1.47 -9.42 -3.09
N ALA A 107 2.42 -10.20 -3.61
CA ALA A 107 2.75 -11.53 -3.10
C ALA A 107 3.28 -11.46 -1.66
N TYR A 108 4.18 -10.50 -1.38
CA TYR A 108 4.65 -10.24 -0.02
C TYR A 108 3.49 -9.88 0.91
N MET A 109 2.58 -9.00 0.50
CA MET A 109 1.41 -8.62 1.29
C MET A 109 0.52 -9.83 1.59
N LYS A 110 0.24 -10.67 0.59
CA LYS A 110 -0.57 -11.89 0.76
C LYS A 110 0.08 -12.87 1.74
N GLN A 111 1.38 -13.11 1.60
CA GLN A 111 2.12 -13.95 2.55
C GLN A 111 2.11 -13.33 3.95
N PHE A 112 2.30 -12.01 4.04
CA PHE A 112 2.33 -11.29 5.29
C PHE A 112 0.99 -11.39 6.02
N ASN A 113 -0.12 -11.12 5.35
CA ASN A 113 -1.43 -11.12 5.99
C ASN A 113 -2.00 -12.54 6.23
N GLY A 114 -1.55 -13.53 5.45
CA GLY A 114 -1.92 -14.93 5.59
C GLY A 114 -1.10 -15.75 6.59
N SER A 115 0.01 -15.21 7.12
CA SER A 115 0.91 -15.92 8.04
C SER A 115 0.65 -15.57 9.50
N GLN A 116 0.77 -16.57 10.38
CA GLN A 116 0.59 -16.38 11.82
C GLN A 116 1.73 -15.53 12.38
N ARG A 117 1.38 -14.50 13.16
CA ARG A 117 2.37 -13.67 13.86
C ARG A 117 2.73 -14.28 15.21
N ARG A 118 4.02 -14.15 15.57
CA ARG A 118 4.50 -14.52 16.89
C ARG A 118 3.69 -13.75 17.94
N ALA A 119 3.15 -14.49 18.89
CA ALA A 119 2.43 -13.90 20.01
C ALA A 119 3.40 -13.11 20.89
N ASP A 120 2.99 -11.90 21.25
CA ASP A 120 3.75 -11.01 22.12
C ASP A 120 2.88 -10.69 23.34
N LYS A 121 3.27 -11.24 24.49
CA LYS A 121 2.55 -11.10 25.76
C LYS A 121 2.40 -9.65 26.24
N ASN A 122 3.19 -8.73 25.69
CA ASN A 122 3.13 -7.31 26.03
C ASN A 122 2.13 -6.53 25.15
N LYS A 123 1.53 -7.17 24.14
CA LYS A 123 0.57 -6.54 23.23
C LYS A 123 -0.86 -6.93 23.58
N ILE A 124 -1.72 -5.92 23.70
CA ILE A 124 -3.16 -6.08 23.88
C ILE A 124 -3.91 -6.47 22.59
N LEU A 125 -3.22 -6.46 21.45
CA LEU A 125 -3.82 -6.75 20.15
C LEU A 125 -4.04 -8.25 19.97
N PRO A 126 -5.07 -8.65 19.18
CA PRO A 126 -5.34 -10.06 18.91
C PRO A 126 -4.12 -10.77 18.30
N HIS A 127 -3.87 -12.01 18.76
CA HIS A 127 -2.80 -12.86 18.25
C HIS A 127 -3.35 -13.89 17.27
N GLY A 128 -2.70 -14.06 16.12
CA GLY A 128 -3.15 -14.98 15.08
C GLY A 128 -2.72 -14.54 13.69
N ILE A 129 -3.41 -15.09 12.69
CA ILE A 129 -3.26 -14.71 11.29
C ILE A 129 -4.08 -13.43 11.04
N PRO A 130 -3.47 -12.32 10.57
CA PRO A 130 -4.16 -11.05 10.35
C PRO A 130 -5.46 -11.16 9.53
N ASP A 131 -5.45 -11.93 8.44
CA ASP A 131 -6.66 -12.11 7.61
C ASP A 131 -7.79 -12.82 8.38
N VAL A 132 -7.45 -13.81 9.21
CA VAL A 132 -8.44 -14.55 10.01
C VAL A 132 -8.98 -13.68 11.14
N ILE A 133 -8.12 -12.86 11.76
CA ILE A 133 -8.54 -11.90 12.80
C ILE A 133 -9.51 -10.88 12.21
N THR A 134 -9.19 -10.33 11.04
CA THR A 134 -10.01 -9.33 10.37
C THR A 134 -11.35 -9.92 9.90
N ALA A 135 -11.35 -11.16 9.41
CA ALA A 135 -12.56 -11.82 8.93
C ALA A 135 -13.47 -12.35 10.06
N LYS A 136 -12.90 -12.70 11.23
CA LYS A 136 -13.61 -13.37 12.35
C LYS A 136 -13.16 -12.82 13.71
N PRO A 137 -13.34 -11.53 13.97
CA PRO A 137 -12.86 -10.88 15.20
C PRO A 137 -13.44 -11.51 16.48
N GLU A 138 -14.65 -12.05 16.42
CA GLU A 138 -15.31 -12.74 17.53
C GLU A 138 -14.55 -13.97 18.03
N ARG A 139 -13.74 -14.61 17.17
CA ARG A 139 -12.89 -15.75 17.56
C ARG A 139 -11.67 -15.35 18.39
N PHE A 140 -11.33 -14.06 18.38
CA PHE A 140 -10.16 -13.50 19.06
C PHE A 140 -10.56 -12.55 20.19
N ASN A 141 -11.82 -12.59 20.65
CA ASN A 141 -12.37 -11.68 21.67
C ASN A 141 -12.16 -10.19 21.32
N THR A 142 -12.21 -9.85 20.04
CA THR A 142 -12.09 -8.46 19.55
C THR A 142 -13.34 -8.05 18.78
N THR A 143 -13.47 -6.75 18.53
CA THR A 143 -14.62 -6.14 17.84
C THR A 143 -14.19 -5.58 16.49
N ASP A 144 -15.04 -5.74 15.46
CA ASP A 144 -14.86 -5.05 14.18
C ASP A 144 -15.34 -3.59 14.32
N PHE A 145 -14.47 -2.65 13.98
CA PHE A 145 -14.78 -1.22 13.94
C PHE A 145 -14.96 -0.70 12.51
N LYS A 146 -15.07 -1.58 11.52
CA LYS A 146 -15.34 -1.23 10.13
C LYS A 146 -16.70 -0.56 9.99
N VAL A 147 -16.72 0.61 9.37
CA VAL A 147 -17.93 1.31 8.98
C VAL A 147 -18.27 0.91 7.55
N LEU A 148 -19.42 0.28 7.34
CA LEU A 148 -19.88 -0.10 6.01
C LEU A 148 -20.26 1.14 5.20
N VAL A 149 -19.88 1.16 3.93
CA VAL A 149 -20.13 2.28 3.00
C VAL A 149 -20.89 1.73 1.79
N SER A 150 -21.88 2.45 1.31
CA SER A 150 -22.50 2.09 0.03
C SER A 150 -21.50 2.29 -1.12
N PRO A 151 -21.52 1.45 -2.17
CA PRO A 151 -20.66 1.63 -3.33
C PRO A 151 -20.76 3.04 -3.92
N GLU A 152 -21.96 3.60 -4.02
CA GLU A 152 -22.21 4.96 -4.53
C GLU A 152 -21.41 6.04 -3.78
N ILE A 153 -21.41 6.02 -2.45
CA ILE A 153 -20.65 7.00 -1.66
C ILE A 153 -19.15 6.81 -1.83
N PHE A 154 -18.71 5.55 -1.93
CA PHE A 154 -17.30 5.23 -2.10
C PHE A 154 -16.78 5.64 -3.48
N ASP A 155 -17.53 5.32 -4.54
CA ASP A 155 -17.21 5.66 -5.93
C ASP A 155 -17.18 7.18 -6.14
N ASP A 156 -18.13 7.92 -5.55
CA ASP A 156 -18.13 9.39 -5.56
C ASP A 156 -16.87 9.97 -4.90
N ALA A 157 -16.45 9.39 -3.78
CA ALA A 157 -15.26 9.83 -3.05
C ALA A 157 -13.97 9.46 -3.79
N GLU A 158 -13.91 8.25 -4.38
CA GLU A 158 -12.80 7.80 -5.23
C GLU A 158 -12.65 8.73 -6.44
N ALA A 159 -13.74 9.00 -7.18
CA ALA A 159 -13.72 9.88 -8.36
C ALA A 159 -13.22 11.29 -8.04
N LYS A 160 -13.46 11.78 -6.82
CA LYS A 160 -13.06 13.12 -6.39
C LYS A 160 -11.65 13.20 -5.84
N TRP A 161 -11.23 12.23 -5.03
CA TRP A 161 -9.98 12.29 -4.26
C TRP A 161 -8.87 11.37 -4.78
N ALA A 162 -9.23 10.36 -5.58
CA ALA A 162 -8.30 9.39 -6.16
C ALA A 162 -8.75 8.97 -7.58
N PRO A 163 -8.85 9.93 -8.53
CA PRO A 163 -9.36 9.64 -9.86
C PRO A 163 -8.50 8.61 -10.59
N ARG A 164 -9.13 7.61 -11.20
CA ARG A 164 -8.43 6.47 -11.84
C ARG A 164 -7.61 6.87 -13.06
N ASP A 165 -7.94 7.99 -13.69
CA ASP A 165 -7.23 8.58 -14.82
C ASP A 165 -6.14 9.56 -14.39
N HIS A 166 -5.80 9.61 -13.09
CA HIS A 166 -4.74 10.48 -12.60
C HIS A 166 -3.40 10.15 -13.29
N PRO A 167 -2.69 11.15 -13.85
CA PRO A 167 -1.45 10.93 -14.60
C PRO A 167 -0.34 10.18 -13.83
N VAL A 168 -0.37 10.20 -12.49
CA VAL A 168 0.55 9.44 -11.63
C VAL A 168 0.52 7.93 -11.92
N PHE A 169 -0.60 7.40 -12.42
CA PHE A 169 -0.73 5.99 -12.75
C PHE A 169 -0.16 5.64 -14.14
N HIS A 170 0.19 6.65 -14.95
CA HIS A 170 0.89 6.42 -16.22
C HIS A 170 2.38 6.19 -15.96
N LEU A 171 2.78 4.93 -15.77
CA LEU A 171 4.17 4.53 -15.52
C LEU A 171 5.14 5.02 -16.61
N VAL A 172 4.67 5.02 -17.84
CA VAL A 172 5.36 5.50 -19.04
C VAL A 172 4.35 6.25 -19.92
N PRO A 173 4.81 7.08 -20.87
CA PRO A 173 3.91 7.71 -21.84
C PRO A 173 2.99 6.69 -22.52
N PRO A 174 1.67 6.93 -22.65
CA PRO A 174 0.74 5.93 -23.18
C PRO A 174 1.11 5.37 -24.56
N GLU A 175 1.66 6.22 -25.43
CA GLU A 175 2.15 5.81 -26.76
C GLU A 175 3.35 4.84 -26.65
N PHE A 176 4.24 5.07 -25.67
CA PHE A 176 5.34 4.16 -25.37
C PHE A 176 4.81 2.83 -24.84
N GLY A 177 3.87 2.86 -23.88
CA GLY A 177 3.27 1.66 -23.30
C GLY A 177 2.63 0.77 -24.36
N THR A 178 1.82 1.36 -25.25
CA THR A 178 1.18 0.62 -26.36
C THR A 178 2.21 -0.06 -27.29
N LEU A 179 3.33 0.61 -27.55
CA LEU A 179 4.40 0.04 -28.35
C LEU A 179 5.15 -1.07 -27.61
N ALA A 180 5.41 -0.87 -26.31
CA ALA A 180 6.02 -1.87 -25.45
C ALA A 180 5.17 -3.14 -25.39
N ASP A 181 3.85 -3.03 -25.18
CA ASP A 181 2.91 -4.15 -25.16
C ASP A 181 3.00 -4.99 -26.45
N LYS A 182 3.03 -4.30 -27.60
CA LYS A 182 3.14 -4.96 -28.91
C LYS A 182 4.45 -5.71 -29.06
N LEU A 183 5.57 -5.08 -28.73
CA LEU A 183 6.89 -5.71 -28.83
C LEU A 183 7.02 -6.87 -27.85
N TYR A 184 6.51 -6.72 -26.63
CA TYR A 184 6.48 -7.75 -25.61
C TYR A 184 5.66 -8.98 -26.05
N SER A 185 4.50 -8.73 -26.66
CA SER A 185 3.67 -9.77 -27.27
C SER A 185 4.40 -10.51 -28.39
N MET A 186 5.19 -9.81 -29.21
CA MET A 186 6.02 -10.43 -30.26
C MET A 186 7.15 -11.30 -29.69
N LEU A 187 7.63 -11.02 -28.48
CA LEU A 187 8.59 -11.84 -27.75
C LEU A 187 7.93 -13.07 -27.09
N GLY A 188 6.62 -13.22 -27.21
CA GLY A 188 5.88 -14.36 -26.66
C GLY A 188 5.44 -14.19 -25.22
N ASN A 189 5.34 -12.95 -24.71
CA ASN A 189 4.96 -12.65 -23.32
C ASN A 189 5.77 -13.47 -22.30
N PRO A 190 7.10 -13.33 -22.29
CA PRO A 190 7.94 -14.12 -21.37
C PRO A 190 7.58 -13.82 -19.91
N ALA A 191 7.65 -14.81 -19.03
CA ALA A 191 7.47 -14.58 -17.60
C ALA A 191 8.61 -13.74 -17.02
N VAL A 192 8.28 -12.79 -16.16
CA VAL A 192 9.25 -11.90 -15.50
C VAL A 192 9.30 -12.22 -14.02
N ASN A 193 10.47 -12.59 -13.55
CA ASN A 193 10.81 -12.83 -12.16
C ASN A 193 12.26 -12.40 -11.90
N SER A 194 12.77 -12.64 -10.69
CA SER A 194 14.15 -12.28 -10.31
C SER A 194 15.23 -12.79 -11.27
N ASP A 195 15.02 -13.97 -11.85
CA ASP A 195 16.02 -14.67 -12.65
C ASP A 195 15.92 -14.28 -14.13
N SER A 196 14.71 -14.00 -14.61
CA SER A 196 14.45 -13.67 -16.01
C SER A 196 14.45 -12.17 -16.31
N PHE A 197 14.33 -11.30 -15.28
CA PHE A 197 14.13 -9.85 -15.43
C PHE A 197 15.08 -9.22 -16.47
N TRP A 198 16.40 -9.40 -16.29
CA TRP A 198 17.39 -8.79 -17.18
C TRP A 198 17.39 -9.41 -18.59
N THR A 199 17.11 -10.70 -18.71
CA THR A 199 17.00 -11.37 -20.03
C THR A 199 15.82 -10.82 -20.82
N VAL A 200 14.67 -10.64 -20.15
CA VAL A 200 13.47 -10.04 -20.77
C VAL A 200 13.71 -8.57 -21.10
N TYR A 201 14.29 -7.81 -20.17
CA TYR A 201 14.67 -6.41 -20.39
C TYR A 201 15.53 -6.22 -21.64
N VAL A 202 16.64 -6.97 -21.75
CA VAL A 202 17.56 -6.88 -22.88
C VAL A 202 16.87 -7.25 -24.19
N SER A 203 16.02 -8.28 -24.18
CA SER A 203 15.26 -8.72 -25.36
C SER A 203 14.28 -7.66 -25.83
N LEU A 204 13.54 -7.04 -24.90
CA LEU A 204 12.59 -5.97 -25.18
C LEU A 204 13.32 -4.72 -25.69
N LEU A 205 14.41 -4.32 -25.03
CA LEU A 205 15.24 -3.19 -25.46
C LEU A 205 15.82 -3.41 -26.86
N ALA A 206 16.27 -4.62 -27.18
CA ALA A 206 16.74 -4.97 -28.51
C ALA A 206 15.62 -4.84 -29.56
N ALA A 207 14.40 -5.26 -29.23
CA ALA A 207 13.24 -5.11 -30.11
C ALA A 207 12.92 -3.63 -30.38
N PHE A 208 12.99 -2.77 -29.37
CA PHE A 208 12.84 -1.32 -29.54
C PHE A 208 13.92 -0.74 -30.46
N ARG A 209 15.20 -1.13 -30.26
CA ARG A 209 16.33 -0.63 -31.07
C ARG A 209 16.28 -1.08 -32.54
N GLN A 210 15.52 -2.13 -32.86
CA GLN A 210 15.33 -2.61 -34.23
C GLN A 210 14.20 -1.87 -34.98
N LEU A 211 13.44 -1.01 -34.31
CA LEU A 211 12.40 -0.24 -34.98
C LEU A 211 13.00 0.78 -35.95
N PRO A 212 12.43 0.93 -37.17
CA PRO A 212 12.96 1.86 -38.18
C PRO A 212 12.97 3.32 -37.72
N GLN A 213 12.01 3.68 -36.85
CA GLN A 213 11.97 4.94 -36.12
C GLN A 213 11.45 4.65 -34.72
N VAL A 214 12.29 4.85 -33.71
CA VAL A 214 11.83 4.95 -32.32
C VAL A 214 11.32 6.38 -32.17
N PRO A 215 10.04 6.60 -31.82
CA PRO A 215 9.55 7.95 -31.55
C PRO A 215 10.42 8.64 -30.49
N ASP A 216 10.63 9.95 -30.63
CA ASP A 216 11.38 10.72 -29.64
C ASP A 216 10.50 10.96 -28.40
N PHE A 217 10.76 10.18 -27.34
CA PHE A 217 10.05 10.29 -26.07
C PHE A 217 10.73 11.24 -25.08
N SER A 218 11.80 11.95 -25.49
CA SER A 218 12.58 12.82 -24.59
C SER A 218 11.75 13.94 -23.94
N ALA A 219 10.78 14.51 -24.70
CA ALA A 219 9.85 15.51 -24.19
C ALA A 219 8.91 14.94 -23.11
N SER A 220 8.43 13.70 -23.28
CA SER A 220 7.48 13.07 -22.36
C SER A 220 8.11 12.68 -21.02
N ILE A 221 9.41 12.38 -21.00
CA ILE A 221 10.16 12.09 -19.76
C ILE A 221 10.29 13.34 -18.88
N GLN A 222 10.44 14.53 -19.48
CA GLN A 222 10.51 15.78 -18.74
C GLN A 222 9.17 16.12 -18.06
N THR A 223 8.05 15.80 -18.71
CA THR A 223 6.71 15.98 -18.13
C THR A 223 6.47 15.02 -16.97
N GLN A 224 6.98 13.77 -17.02
CA GLN A 224 6.82 12.82 -15.91
C GLN A 224 7.62 13.19 -14.65
N GLY A 225 8.77 13.85 -14.80
CA GLY A 225 9.56 14.35 -13.67
C GLY A 225 9.09 15.69 -13.10
N GLY A 226 8.07 16.30 -13.70
CA GLY A 226 7.60 17.65 -13.41
C GLY A 226 6.09 17.73 -13.21
N TYR A 227 5.44 16.64 -12.78
CA TYR A 227 4.08 16.75 -12.25
C TYR A 227 4.14 17.67 -11.03
N GLU A 228 3.65 18.89 -11.19
CA GLU A 228 3.25 19.72 -10.06
C GLU A 228 2.14 18.92 -9.38
N GLU A 229 2.42 18.34 -8.20
CA GLU A 229 1.37 17.82 -7.34
C GLU A 229 0.39 18.98 -7.16
N GLU A 230 -0.81 18.86 -7.73
CA GLU A 230 -1.89 19.78 -7.41
C GLU A 230 -2.10 19.67 -5.90
N GLU A 231 -1.61 20.66 -5.16
CA GLU A 231 -1.62 20.64 -3.72
C GLU A 231 -3.08 20.60 -3.26
N VAL A 232 -3.51 19.43 -2.77
CA VAL A 232 -4.88 19.22 -2.32
C VAL A 232 -5.06 19.97 -1.00
N PRO A 233 -5.82 21.06 -0.91
CA PRO A 233 -5.96 21.78 0.34
C PRO A 233 -6.73 20.93 1.36
N GLU A 234 -6.33 20.99 2.63
CA GLU A 234 -7.12 20.43 3.73
C GLU A 234 -8.50 21.11 3.79
N LEU A 235 -9.55 20.34 4.07
CA LEU A 235 -10.90 20.88 4.20
C LEU A 235 -10.96 21.96 5.30
N PRO A 236 -11.36 23.20 4.97
CA PRO A 236 -11.28 24.31 5.90
C PRO A 236 -12.37 24.25 6.98
N ASN A 237 -12.10 24.90 8.12
CA ASN A 237 -13.04 25.11 9.22
C ASN A 237 -13.53 23.85 9.96
N LEU A 238 -12.76 22.75 9.90
CA LEU A 238 -13.05 21.54 10.66
C LEU A 238 -12.28 21.51 11.98
N ARG A 239 -12.94 21.08 13.06
CA ARG A 239 -12.31 20.87 14.37
C ARG A 239 -11.61 19.51 14.40
N ALA A 240 -10.47 19.42 15.06
CA ALA A 240 -9.84 18.13 15.34
C ALA A 240 -10.74 17.26 16.25
N LEU A 241 -10.62 15.94 16.13
CA LEU A 241 -11.32 14.99 17.02
C LEU A 241 -10.93 15.24 18.49
N ARG A 242 -11.92 15.23 19.39
CA ARG A 242 -11.70 15.35 20.84
C ARG A 242 -10.98 14.07 21.35
N HIS A 243 -10.16 14.23 22.39
CA HIS A 243 -9.46 13.15 23.13
C HIS A 243 -8.19 12.54 22.50
N GLY A 244 -7.49 13.27 21.63
CA GLY A 244 -6.17 12.85 21.11
C GLY A 244 -4.95 13.23 21.96
N GLU A 245 -5.06 14.26 22.80
CA GLU A 245 -3.94 14.73 23.64
C GLU A 245 -4.20 14.56 25.14
N GLU A 246 -5.46 14.40 25.56
CA GLU A 246 -5.82 14.21 26.96
C GLU A 246 -5.93 12.71 27.25
N GLY A 247 -5.09 12.23 28.17
CA GLY A 247 -5.08 10.82 28.59
C GLY A 247 -6.46 10.35 29.04
N ALA A 248 -6.94 9.26 28.46
CA ALA A 248 -8.17 8.63 28.88
C ALA A 248 -7.89 7.59 29.98
N GLY A 249 -8.60 7.71 31.10
CA GLY A 249 -8.52 6.77 32.22
C GLY A 249 -7.29 6.94 33.12
N PRO A 250 -7.21 6.16 34.21
CA PRO A 250 -6.22 6.32 35.28
C PRO A 250 -4.75 6.04 34.87
N GLN A 251 -4.50 5.66 33.61
CA GLN A 251 -3.19 5.21 33.13
C GLN A 251 -2.61 6.06 31.98
N ASN A 252 -3.16 7.25 31.67
CA ASN A 252 -2.74 8.06 30.50
C ASN A 252 -2.82 7.29 29.16
N ILE A 253 -3.75 6.34 29.02
CA ILE A 253 -3.95 5.64 27.75
C ILE A 253 -4.72 6.58 26.84
N VAL A 254 -4.12 6.97 25.72
CA VAL A 254 -4.77 7.87 24.75
C VAL A 254 -5.70 7.03 23.88
N TYR A 255 -7.02 7.29 23.96
CA TYR A 255 -7.97 6.69 23.04
C TYR A 255 -7.83 7.33 21.65
N ALA A 256 -7.32 6.53 20.72
CA ALA A 256 -7.05 6.97 19.35
C ALA A 256 -8.29 6.91 18.42
N GLY A 257 -9.41 6.39 18.89
CA GLY A 257 -10.61 6.17 18.08
C GLY A 257 -11.50 7.40 17.93
N GLY A 258 -12.46 7.32 17.00
CA GLY A 258 -13.38 8.42 16.66
C GLY A 258 -14.76 8.32 17.30
N LEU A 259 -14.93 7.49 18.33
CA LEU A 259 -16.20 7.40 19.05
C LEU A 259 -16.30 8.49 20.11
N GLU A 260 -17.48 9.11 20.23
CA GLU A 260 -17.80 10.07 21.29
C GLU A 260 -17.78 9.39 22.68
N ASP A 261 -18.27 8.15 22.74
CA ASP A 261 -18.18 7.26 23.91
C ASP A 261 -17.26 6.07 23.61
N PRO A 262 -15.99 6.05 24.06
CA PRO A 262 -15.11 4.92 23.85
C PRO A 262 -15.62 3.67 24.60
N PRO A 263 -15.51 2.46 24.01
CA PRO A 263 -15.85 1.23 24.71
C PRO A 263 -14.98 1.07 25.96
N THR A 264 -15.60 0.68 27.08
CA THR A 264 -14.91 0.35 28.32
C THR A 264 -14.15 -0.96 28.14
N PHE A 265 -12.82 -0.92 28.12
CA PHE A 265 -12.01 -2.13 27.97
C PHE A 265 -12.16 -3.05 29.21
N PRO A 266 -12.67 -4.28 29.06
CA PRO A 266 -12.75 -5.23 30.15
C PRO A 266 -11.33 -5.76 30.44
N GLY A 267 -10.65 -5.17 31.42
CA GLY A 267 -9.29 -5.60 31.79
C GLY A 267 -8.41 -4.54 32.43
N ALA A 268 -8.81 -3.26 32.46
CA ALA A 268 -8.07 -2.20 33.16
C ALA A 268 -8.17 -2.28 34.70
N ALA A 269 -8.29 -3.49 35.25
CA ALA A 269 -8.15 -3.75 36.67
C ALA A 269 -6.67 -3.99 36.98
N GLN A 270 -6.04 -3.00 37.61
CA GLN A 270 -4.87 -3.15 38.48
C GLN A 270 -3.65 -3.85 37.86
N SER A 271 -2.90 -3.12 37.04
CA SER A 271 -1.45 -3.32 37.00
C SER A 271 -0.77 -1.96 36.88
N ASP A 272 -0.01 -1.58 37.90
CA ASP A 272 0.84 -0.37 37.99
C ASP A 272 2.04 -0.44 37.03
N VAL A 273 1.85 -0.92 35.81
CA VAL A 273 2.84 -0.81 34.76
C VAL A 273 2.59 0.52 34.07
N ARG A 274 3.55 1.45 34.16
CA ARG A 274 3.61 2.61 33.28
C ARG A 274 3.74 2.11 31.85
N ILE A 275 2.62 1.82 31.19
CA ILE A 275 2.59 1.55 29.75
C ILE A 275 2.59 2.92 29.07
N PHE A 276 3.70 3.65 29.18
CA PHE A 276 4.27 4.08 27.91
C PHE A 276 4.51 2.75 27.23
N ALA A 277 3.77 2.46 26.17
CA ALA A 277 4.20 1.38 25.33
C ALA A 277 5.56 1.83 24.82
N ASP A 278 6.59 1.33 25.51
CA ASP A 278 7.96 1.50 25.14
C ASP A 278 8.12 0.63 23.90
N PHE A 279 7.68 1.20 22.79
CA PHE A 279 7.71 0.57 21.48
C PHE A 279 9.14 0.54 20.91
N SER A 280 10.15 0.91 21.72
CA SER A 280 11.56 0.73 21.38
C SER A 280 12.02 -0.72 21.50
N ASP A 281 11.28 -1.56 22.24
CA ASP A 281 11.59 -2.98 22.47
C ASP A 281 10.81 -3.93 21.54
N ILE A 282 10.61 -3.55 20.28
CA ILE A 282 10.42 -4.58 19.24
C ILE A 282 11.80 -5.14 18.97
N GLU A 283 12.12 -6.24 19.65
CA GLU A 283 13.33 -7.02 19.37
C GLU A 283 13.40 -7.28 17.86
N LEU A 284 14.47 -6.73 17.28
CA LEU A 284 14.88 -6.97 15.92
C LEU A 284 15.37 -8.40 15.83
N GLU A 285 14.47 -9.36 15.62
CA GLU A 285 14.88 -10.74 15.43
C GLU A 285 15.65 -10.87 14.12
N GLY A 286 16.87 -11.40 14.25
CA GLY A 286 17.81 -11.68 13.18
C GLY A 286 17.32 -12.79 12.24
N PRO A 287 18.12 -13.16 11.23
CA PRO A 287 17.72 -14.14 10.23
C PRO A 287 17.55 -15.52 10.89
N ASP A 288 16.36 -16.11 10.77
CA ASP A 288 16.17 -17.54 11.00
C ASP A 288 16.81 -18.28 9.81
N ASP A 289 17.77 -19.15 10.11
CA ASP A 289 18.47 -20.05 9.17
C ASP A 289 17.59 -21.24 8.73
N ASP A 290 16.36 -20.97 8.29
CA ASP A 290 15.57 -21.93 7.53
C ASP A 290 15.70 -21.54 6.05
N GLU A 291 16.17 -22.46 5.20
CA GLU A 291 16.39 -22.22 3.76
C GLU A 291 15.23 -21.44 3.13
N ASP A 292 15.50 -20.16 2.87
CA ASP A 292 14.56 -19.15 2.39
C ASP A 292 14.21 -19.48 0.94
N VAL A 293 13.26 -20.41 0.73
CA VAL A 293 12.69 -20.72 -0.59
C VAL A 293 11.83 -19.53 -1.00
N ARG A 294 12.49 -18.51 -1.56
CA ARG A 294 11.83 -17.33 -2.12
C ARG A 294 11.08 -17.74 -3.37
N ILE A 295 9.76 -17.77 -3.27
CA ILE A 295 8.86 -18.00 -4.41
C ILE A 295 8.55 -16.62 -4.99
N PHE A 296 9.09 -16.35 -6.18
CA PHE A 296 8.87 -15.10 -6.91
C PHE A 296 7.52 -15.10 -7.62
N ALA A 297 6.88 -13.94 -7.70
CA ALA A 297 5.60 -13.78 -8.38
C ALA A 297 5.78 -13.73 -9.91
N ASP A 298 4.93 -14.42 -10.65
CA ASP A 298 4.82 -14.28 -12.11
C ASP A 298 3.64 -13.35 -12.43
N PHE A 299 3.92 -12.10 -12.74
CA PHE A 299 2.87 -11.09 -12.98
C PHE A 299 2.26 -11.15 -14.38
N THR A 300 2.82 -11.97 -15.28
CA THR A 300 2.39 -12.04 -16.68
C THR A 300 1.30 -13.07 -16.93
N GLN A 301 0.95 -13.86 -15.91
CA GLN A 301 -0.21 -14.74 -15.92
C GLN A 301 -1.45 -13.94 -15.52
N VAL A 302 -2.09 -13.32 -16.51
CA VAL A 302 -3.45 -12.82 -16.36
C VAL A 302 -4.36 -14.03 -16.21
N ASP A 303 -4.88 -14.27 -15.00
CA ASP A 303 -5.96 -15.21 -14.76
C ASP A 303 -7.19 -14.75 -15.55
N VAL A 304 -7.34 -15.26 -16.77
CA VAL A 304 -8.60 -15.22 -17.49
C VAL A 304 -9.48 -16.25 -16.79
N GLU A 305 -10.23 -15.81 -15.78
CA GLU A 305 -11.40 -16.55 -15.31
C GLU A 305 -12.31 -16.78 -16.50
N ARG A 306 -12.19 -17.95 -17.14
CA ARG A 306 -13.19 -18.46 -18.05
C ARG A 306 -14.40 -18.80 -17.19
N GLU A 307 -15.43 -17.98 -17.28
CA GLU A 307 -16.79 -18.40 -16.95
C GLU A 307 -17.11 -19.64 -17.78
N ASP A 308 -16.98 -20.82 -17.15
CA ASP A 308 -17.53 -22.06 -17.67
C ASP A 308 -19.06 -21.93 -17.60
N THR A 309 -19.62 -21.46 -18.71
CA THR A 309 -21.02 -21.64 -19.06
C THR A 309 -21.19 -23.08 -19.55
N SER A 310 -21.50 -23.99 -18.64
CA SER A 310 -22.10 -25.29 -19.00
C SER A 310 -23.54 -25.35 -18.52
N GLU A 311 -24.43 -24.97 -19.45
CA GLU A 311 -25.85 -25.21 -19.44
C GLU A 311 -26.15 -26.67 -19.90
N ILE A 312 -27.29 -27.22 -19.46
CA ILE A 312 -28.01 -28.42 -19.98
C ILE A 312 -27.46 -29.76 -19.42
N GLU A 313 -28.14 -30.47 -18.51
CA GLU A 313 -29.48 -31.12 -18.63
C GLU A 313 -30.11 -31.38 -17.25
#